data_AF-A0A8W8JI30-F1
#
_entry.id   AF-A0A8W8JI30-F1
#
_cell.length_a   1.000
_cell.length_b   1.000
_cell.length_c   1.000
_cell.angle_alpha   90.00
_cell.angle_beta   90.00
_cell.angle_gamma   90.00
#
_symmetry.space_group_name_H-M   'P 1'
#
loop_
_entity.id
_entity.type
_entity.pdbx_description
1 polymer ?
#
loop_
_entity_poly.entity_id
_entity_poly.type
_entity_poly.pdbx_seq_one_letter_code
_entity_poly.pdbx_strand_id
1 'polypeptide(L)'
;AKAAGEDKYFPALEKRLKETGSGYLLGTSLTMADVGFLEVLLLCVEFGGDDFLDDHSDVKQYYQRLVATPLMAEFLKSPFRKRKNDEQYIKEVKRVLNRE
;
A
#
# COMPACT_ATOMS: atom_id res chain seq x y z
N ALA A 1 11.19 -11.12 -8.17
CA ALA A 1 9.83 -10.67 -7.84
C ALA A 1 9.69 -9.14 -7.90
N LYS A 2 10.68 -8.37 -7.41
CA LYS A 2 10.74 -6.89 -7.46
C LYS A 2 10.34 -6.29 -8.83
N ALA A 3 10.99 -6.72 -9.92
CA ALA A 3 10.80 -6.11 -11.24
C ALA A 3 9.40 -6.23 -11.89
N ALA A 4 8.75 -7.41 -11.86
CA ALA A 4 7.60 -7.65 -12.76
C ALA A 4 6.32 -6.86 -12.40
N GLY A 5 6.15 -6.49 -11.12
CA GLY A 5 5.01 -5.71 -10.65
C GLY A 5 5.24 -4.21 -10.80
N GLU A 6 6.41 -3.74 -10.35
CA GLU A 6 6.81 -2.32 -10.42
C GLU A 6 6.75 -1.81 -11.86
N ASP A 7 7.35 -2.54 -12.81
CA ASP A 7 7.42 -2.17 -14.24
C ASP A 7 6.04 -2.05 -14.92
N LYS A 8 4.99 -2.63 -14.32
CA LYS A 8 3.65 -2.66 -14.89
C LYS A 8 2.68 -1.73 -14.16
N TYR A 9 2.66 -1.78 -12.84
CA TYR A 9 1.64 -1.10 -12.04
C TYR A 9 2.01 0.35 -11.71
N PHE A 10 3.28 0.63 -11.42
CA PHE A 10 3.70 1.97 -11.04
C PHE A 10 3.62 2.96 -12.20
N PRO A 11 4.04 2.64 -13.44
CA PRO A 11 3.83 3.54 -14.58
C PRO A 11 2.36 3.90 -14.81
N ALA A 12 1.44 2.94 -14.61
CA ALA A 12 0.00 3.19 -14.73
C ALA A 12 -0.52 4.11 -13.61
N LEU A 13 -0.04 3.91 -12.38
CA LEU A 13 -0.38 4.73 -11.22
C LEU A 13 0.13 6.18 -11.40
N GLU A 14 1.40 6.34 -11.78
CA GLU A 14 2.02 7.64 -12.03
C GLU A 14 1.30 8.39 -13.16
N LYS A 15 0.99 7.69 -14.25
CA LYS A 15 0.18 8.26 -15.34
C LYS A 15 -1.15 8.75 -14.81
N ARG A 16 -1.84 7.96 -13.97
CA ARG A 16 -3.12 8.35 -13.40
C ARG A 16 -3.03 9.58 -12.50
N LEU A 17 -2.02 9.63 -11.64
CA LEU A 17 -1.78 10.79 -10.75
C LEU A 17 -1.47 12.06 -11.55
N LYS A 18 -0.74 11.93 -12.66
CA LYS A 18 -0.47 13.03 -13.61
C LYS A 18 -1.74 13.51 -14.31
N GLU A 19 -2.60 12.59 -14.75
CA GLU A 19 -3.88 12.92 -15.41
C GLU A 19 -4.84 13.65 -14.48
N THR A 20 -4.91 13.27 -13.20
CA THR A 20 -5.81 13.93 -12.25
C THR A 20 -5.24 15.24 -11.74
N GLY A 21 -3.93 15.34 -11.53
CA GLY A 21 -3.23 16.54 -11.05
C GLY A 21 -3.58 16.98 -9.63
N SER A 22 -4.57 16.35 -8.98
CA SER A 22 -5.02 16.65 -7.62
C SER A 22 -4.20 15.95 -6.53
N GLY A 23 -3.41 14.95 -6.94
CA GLY A 23 -2.71 14.02 -6.07
C GLY A 23 -3.62 12.97 -5.40
N TYR A 24 -4.84 12.79 -5.93
CA TYR A 24 -5.70 11.64 -5.68
C TYR A 24 -5.98 10.90 -7.00
N LEU A 25 -6.36 9.63 -6.92
CA LEU A 25 -6.62 8.82 -8.13
C LEU A 25 -7.91 9.19 -8.87
N LEU A 26 -8.84 9.82 -8.17
CA LEU A 26 -10.14 10.22 -8.70
C LEU A 26 -10.54 11.58 -8.14
N GLY A 27 -10.94 12.49 -9.03
CA GLY A 27 -11.40 13.83 -8.65
C GLY A 27 -10.35 14.60 -7.85
N THR A 28 -10.79 15.32 -6.82
CA THR A 28 -9.95 16.23 -6.03
C THR A 28 -9.86 15.86 -4.54
N SER A 29 -10.36 14.68 -4.16
CA SER A 29 -10.51 14.26 -2.77
C SER A 29 -10.22 12.77 -2.60
N LEU A 30 -9.93 12.35 -1.36
CA LEU A 30 -9.70 10.95 -1.02
C LEU A 30 -10.90 10.07 -1.39
N THR A 31 -10.63 8.95 -2.06
CA THR A 31 -11.63 7.93 -2.41
C THR A 31 -11.21 6.54 -1.94
N MET A 32 -12.12 5.57 -2.05
CA MET A 32 -11.80 4.17 -1.78
C MET A 32 -10.69 3.63 -2.70
N ALA A 33 -10.54 4.19 -3.91
CA ALA A 33 -9.45 3.81 -4.80
C ALA A 33 -8.09 4.13 -4.16
N ASP A 34 -7.99 5.30 -3.51
CA ASP A 34 -6.76 5.71 -2.85
C ASP A 34 -6.44 4.84 -1.64
N VAL A 35 -7.44 4.52 -0.83
CA VAL A 35 -7.29 3.64 0.33
C VAL A 35 -6.87 2.23 -0.09
N GLY A 36 -7.48 1.69 -1.15
CA GLY A 36 -7.14 0.37 -1.68
C GLY A 36 -5.71 0.31 -2.23
N PHE A 37 -5.27 1.34 -2.96
CA PHE A 37 -3.88 1.40 -3.44
C PHE A 37 -2.88 1.62 -2.31
N LEU A 38 -3.24 2.42 -1.30
CA LEU A 38 -2.38 2.62 -0.13
C LEU A 38 -2.08 1.29 0.57
N GLU A 39 -3.07 0.41 0.74
CA GLU A 39 -2.87 -0.90 1.37
C GLU A 39 -1.82 -1.73 0.60
N VAL A 40 -1.86 -1.69 -0.72
CA VAL A 40 -0.86 -2.37 -1.57
C VAL A 40 0.52 -1.74 -1.40
N LEU A 41 0.62 -0.42 -1.37
CA LEU A 41 1.90 0.29 -1.19
C LEU A 41 2.51 0.02 0.20
N LEU A 42 1.67 -0.05 1.24
CA LEU A 42 2.09 -0.41 2.58
C LEU A 42 2.69 -1.83 2.62
N LEU A 43 2.07 -2.79 1.92
CA LEU A 43 2.59 -4.14 1.78
C LEU A 43 3.94 -4.15 1.03
N CYS A 44 4.03 -3.39 -0.06
CA CYS A 44 5.26 -3.24 -0.83
C CYS A 44 6.43 -2.75 0.04
N VAL A 45 6.22 -1.70 0.84
CA VAL A 45 7.25 -1.18 1.76
C VAL A 45 7.58 -2.19 2.86
N GLU A 46 6.58 -2.85 3.46
CA GLU A 46 6.78 -3.83 4.54
C GLU A 46 7.61 -5.05 4.12
N PHE A 47 7.48 -5.47 2.86
CA PHE A 47 8.23 -6.63 2.32
C PHE A 47 9.47 -6.23 1.51
N GLY A 48 9.48 -5.02 0.97
CA GLY A 48 10.48 -4.53 0.03
C GLY A 48 11.54 -3.61 0.64
N GLY A 49 11.31 -3.09 1.84
CA GLY A 49 12.20 -2.14 2.53
C GLY A 49 11.67 -0.71 2.50
N ASP A 50 12.20 0.14 3.38
CA ASP A 50 11.82 1.56 3.47
C ASP A 50 12.21 2.36 2.21
N ASP A 51 13.21 1.88 1.47
CA ASP A 51 13.72 2.43 0.21
C ASP A 51 12.98 1.90 -1.03
N PHE A 52 11.97 1.05 -0.86
CA PHE A 52 11.28 0.38 -1.96
C PHE A 52 10.69 1.34 -3.00
N LEU A 53 10.26 2.54 -2.59
CA LEU A 53 9.63 3.53 -3.46
C LEU A 53 10.61 4.61 -3.96
N ASP A 54 11.91 4.50 -3.68
CA ASP A 54 12.88 5.58 -3.94
C ASP A 54 13.07 5.86 -5.43
N ASP A 55 12.96 4.83 -6.27
CA ASP A 55 13.05 4.95 -7.73
C ASP A 55 11.74 5.50 -8.37
N HIS A 56 10.68 5.70 -7.58
CA HIS A 56 9.34 6.09 -8.03
C HIS A 56 8.83 7.32 -7.27
N SER A 57 9.40 8.50 -7.55
CA SER A 57 9.16 9.74 -6.80
C SER A 57 7.68 10.12 -6.68
N ASP A 58 6.91 9.97 -7.76
CA ASP A 58 5.48 10.32 -7.79
C ASP A 58 4.67 9.38 -6.89
N VAL A 59 4.97 8.07 -6.95
CA VAL A 59 4.34 7.04 -6.09
C VAL A 59 4.73 7.25 -4.63
N LYS A 60 6.00 7.57 -4.35
CA LYS A 60 6.50 7.87 -3.01
C LYS A 60 5.81 9.10 -2.42
N GLN A 61 5.67 10.18 -3.18
CA GLN A 61 4.97 11.38 -2.73
C GLN A 61 3.49 11.09 -2.45
N TYR A 62 2.83 10.33 -3.33
CA TYR A 62 1.46 9.89 -3.14
C TYR A 62 1.28 9.06 -1.86
N TYR A 63 2.14 8.06 -1.65
CA TYR A 63 2.18 7.26 -0.44
C TYR A 63 2.33 8.12 0.82
N GLN A 64 3.34 9.00 0.85
CA GLN A 64 3.63 9.88 1.98
C GLN A 64 2.45 10.79 2.31
N ARG A 65 1.79 11.34 1.29
CA ARG A 65 0.59 12.17 1.46
C ARG A 65 -0.53 11.40 2.16
N LEU A 66 -0.82 10.18 1.71
CA LEU A 66 -1.92 9.40 2.26
C LEU A 66 -1.67 8.96 3.70
N VAL A 67 -0.46 8.47 4.02
CA VAL A 67 -0.12 8.07 5.40
C VAL A 67 -0.08 9.25 6.37
N ALA A 68 0.18 10.47 5.86
CA ALA A 68 0.20 11.69 6.66
C ALA A 68 -1.20 12.24 7.00
N THR A 69 -2.27 11.72 6.39
CA THR A 69 -3.62 12.15 6.75
C THR A 69 -3.95 11.75 8.20
N PRO A 70 -4.65 12.58 9.00
CA PRO A 70 -4.88 12.29 10.42
C PRO A 70 -5.54 10.93 10.68
N LEU A 71 -6.61 10.62 9.94
CA LEU A 71 -7.34 9.36 10.07
C LEU A 71 -6.47 8.15 9.72
N MET A 72 -5.66 8.26 8.67
CA MET A 72 -4.78 7.17 8.27
C MET A 72 -3.65 7.00 9.28
N ALA A 73 -2.99 8.09 9.67
CA ALA A 73 -1.93 8.06 10.68
C ALA A 73 -2.40 7.44 12.01
N GLU A 74 -3.64 7.72 12.42
CA GLU A 74 -4.26 7.09 13.59
C GLU A 74 -4.52 5.59 13.36
N PHE A 75 -5.14 5.23 12.24
CA PHE A 75 -5.43 3.84 11.91
C PHE A 75 -4.16 2.99 11.81
N LEU A 76 -3.10 3.49 11.17
CA LEU A 76 -1.84 2.76 10.99
C LEU A 76 -1.11 2.51 12.31
N LYS A 77 -1.40 3.27 13.37
CA LYS A 77 -0.90 3.06 14.74
C LYS A 77 -1.85 2.23 15.61
N SER A 78 -3.06 1.99 15.14
CA SER A 78 -4.10 1.29 15.89
C SER A 78 -3.90 -0.24 15.86
N PRO A 79 -4.42 -0.99 16.85
CA PRO A 79 -4.43 -2.45 16.84
C PRO A 79 -5.37 -3.06 15.77
N PHE A 80 -6.14 -2.21 15.08
CA PHE A 80 -7.01 -2.65 13.99
C PHE A 80 -6.22 -2.99 12.73
N ARG A 81 -5.08 -2.30 12.49
CA ARG A 81 -4.14 -2.69 11.44
C ARG A 81 -3.47 -4.00 11.83
N LYS A 82 -3.69 -5.06 11.05
CA LYS A 82 -3.07 -6.36 11.29
C LYS A 82 -1.61 -6.31 10.87
N ARG A 83 -0.76 -6.90 11.72
CA ARG A 83 0.65 -7.13 11.43
C ARG A 83 0.82 -8.16 10.32
N LYS A 84 1.99 -8.18 9.69
CA LYS A 84 2.43 -9.29 8.85
C LYS A 84 2.20 -10.64 9.52
N ASN A 85 1.65 -11.55 8.74
CA ASN A 85 1.39 -12.92 9.16
C ASN A 85 2.70 -13.61 9.55
N ASP A 86 2.75 -14.14 10.76
CA ASP A 86 3.88 -14.92 11.28
C ASP A 86 3.61 -16.42 11.21
N GLU A 87 4.60 -17.22 11.61
CA GLU A 87 4.48 -18.68 11.62
C GLU A 87 3.31 -19.17 12.49
N GLN A 88 3.04 -18.47 13.60
CA GLN A 88 1.93 -18.78 14.48
C GLN A 88 0.59 -18.59 13.76
N TYR A 89 0.40 -17.46 13.07
CA TYR A 89 -0.79 -17.20 12.27
C TYR A 89 -0.96 -18.25 11.17
N ILE A 90 0.11 -18.61 10.45
CA ILE A 90 0.08 -19.63 9.39
C ILE A 90 -0.34 -20.99 9.96
N LYS A 91 0.24 -21.40 11.09
CA LYS A 91 -0.11 -22.65 11.78
C LYS A 91 -1.58 -22.68 12.18
N GLU A 92 -2.09 -21.57 12.70
CA GLU A 92 -3.48 -21.45 13.11
C GLU A 92 -4.44 -21.52 11.91
N VAL A 93 -4.12 -20.85 10.81
CA VAL A 93 -4.91 -20.93 9.57
C VAL A 93 -4.95 -22.37 9.04
N LYS A 94 -3.81 -23.06 9.01
CA LYS A 94 -3.73 -24.47 8.60
C LYS A 94 -4.60 -25.37 9.47
N ARG A 95 -4.54 -25.18 10.79
CA ARG A 95 -5.34 -25.91 11.78
C ARG A 95 -6.84 -25.70 11.59
N VAL A 96 -7.28 -24.45 11.40
CA VAL A 96 -8.70 -24.12 11.29
C VAL A 96 -9.29 -24.54 9.94
N LEU A 97 -8.52 -24.41 8.86
CA LEU A 97 -8.98 -24.71 7.50
C LEU A 97 -8.75 -26.17 7.07
N ASN A 98 -8.28 -27.04 7.97
CA ASN A 98 -7.91 -28.43 7.67
C ASN A 98 -6.96 -28.57 6.47
N ARG A 99 -5.94 -27.71 6.42
CA ARG A 99 -4.87 -27.73 5.41
C ARG A 99 -3.58 -28.19 6.10
N GLU A 100 -3.33 -29.49 6.17
CA GLU A 100 -2.04 -30.02 6.65
C GLU A 100 -0.88 -29.52 5.75
#